data_AF-A0A7S4D543-F1
#
_entry.id   AF-A0A7S4D543-F1
#
_cell.length_a   1.000
_cell.length_b   1.000
_cell.length_c   1.000
_cell.angle_alpha   90.00
_cell.angle_beta   90.00
_cell.angle_gamma   90.00
#
_symmetry.space_group_name_H-M   'P 1'
#
loop_
_entity.id
_entity.type
_entity.pdbx_description
1 polymer ?
#
loop_
_entity_poly.entity_id
_entity_poly.type
_entity_poly.pdbx_seq_one_letter_code
_entity_poly.pdbx_strand_id
1 'polypeptide(L)'
;MRRDDACPFREGVTLDRPTKAGEGSLVDCGLPQELLLDRRLKPGVRVTVELDPETSTKRVPRGRAAAPSAPRERAGLYWGYAVRLAGSLGDVFAECPFPEGEYDLTVGTSERGACSLEDAGFALPPFKRALLVLGGVHGLEAAVDQDENLKVAAQDTGKLFDLWANVCPGQGSRTIRTEEALPIALARLLPLVRAAGGKGAPGSGGTAADTASVGGDS
;
A
#
# COMPACT_ATOMS: atom_id res chain seq x y z
N MET A 1 -4.94 11.52 -10.19
CA MET A 1 -4.07 12.08 -11.25
C MET A 1 -4.95 12.81 -12.23
N ARG A 2 -4.59 14.04 -12.59
CA ARG A 2 -5.29 14.80 -13.63
C ARG A 2 -4.90 14.28 -15.00
N ARG A 3 -5.66 14.68 -16.01
CA ARG A 3 -5.47 14.26 -17.39
C ARG A 3 -4.06 14.57 -17.91
N ASP A 4 -3.56 15.76 -17.60
CA ASP A 4 -2.31 16.30 -18.15
C ASP A 4 -1.09 16.01 -17.28
N ASP A 5 -1.27 15.34 -16.14
CA ASP A 5 -0.15 14.96 -15.27
C ASP A 5 0.71 13.89 -15.96
N ALA A 6 2.00 14.16 -16.08
CA ALA A 6 2.97 13.18 -16.55
C ALA A 6 3.18 12.11 -15.48
N CYS A 7 2.90 10.85 -15.81
CA CYS A 7 3.17 9.70 -14.95
C CYS A 7 3.47 8.47 -15.81
N PRO A 8 4.50 7.67 -15.49
CA PRO A 8 4.83 6.46 -16.24
C PRO A 8 3.75 5.37 -16.13
N PHE A 9 2.88 5.44 -15.12
CA PHE A 9 1.81 4.48 -14.91
C PHE A 9 0.44 5.14 -14.95
N ARG A 10 -0.56 4.42 -15.46
CA ARG A 10 -1.97 4.81 -15.36
C ARG A 10 -2.86 3.60 -15.11
N GLU A 11 -3.94 3.83 -14.38
CA GLU A 11 -5.05 2.90 -14.30
C GLU A 11 -5.97 3.10 -15.49
N GLY A 12 -6.55 2.01 -16.00
CA GLY A 12 -7.52 2.09 -17.07
C GLY A 12 -8.46 0.90 -17.13
N VAL A 13 -9.44 0.99 -18.02
CA VAL A 13 -10.44 -0.06 -18.27
C VAL A 13 -10.40 -0.45 -19.74
N THR A 14 -10.37 -1.74 -20.02
CA THR A 14 -10.40 -2.27 -21.38
C THR A 14 -11.75 -2.02 -22.05
N LEU A 15 -11.73 -1.51 -23.27
CA LEU A 15 -12.92 -1.13 -24.02
C LEU A 15 -13.43 -2.29 -24.87
N ASP A 16 -14.74 -2.35 -25.06
CA ASP A 16 -15.38 -3.27 -26.02
C ASP A 16 -15.31 -2.68 -27.43
N ARG A 17 -14.10 -2.66 -28.00
CA ARG A 17 -13.85 -2.14 -29.33
C ARG A 17 -12.98 -3.10 -30.14
N PRO A 18 -13.33 -3.33 -31.42
CA PRO A 18 -12.53 -4.17 -32.28
C PRO A 18 -11.20 -3.48 -32.62
N THR A 19 -10.13 -4.24 -32.49
CA THR A 19 -8.78 -3.92 -33.00
C THR A 19 -8.40 -4.95 -34.06
N LYS A 20 -7.40 -4.67 -34.91
CA LYS A 20 -7.01 -5.62 -35.96
C LYS A 20 -6.54 -6.95 -35.33
N ALA A 21 -6.59 -8.03 -36.10
CA ALA A 21 -6.05 -9.31 -35.66
C ALA A 21 -4.56 -9.15 -35.28
N GLY A 22 -4.21 -9.56 -34.06
CA GLY A 22 -2.86 -9.37 -33.50
C GLY A 22 -2.62 -8.00 -32.85
N GLU A 23 -3.53 -7.03 -32.99
CA GLU A 23 -3.54 -5.82 -32.17
C GLU A 23 -4.23 -6.13 -30.84
N GLY A 24 -3.66 -5.60 -29.74
CA GLY A 24 -4.15 -5.82 -28.38
C GLY A 24 -5.47 -5.09 -28.09
N SER A 25 -5.74 -4.79 -26.82
CA SER A 25 -6.97 -4.10 -26.41
C SER A 25 -6.82 -2.58 -26.40
N LEU A 26 -7.90 -1.85 -26.74
CA LEU A 26 -7.99 -0.42 -26.43
C LEU A 26 -8.37 -0.25 -24.96
N VAL A 27 -7.76 0.73 -24.30
CA VAL A 27 -7.91 1.01 -22.88
C VAL A 27 -8.19 2.50 -22.69
N ASP A 28 -9.21 2.82 -21.91
CA ASP A 28 -9.42 4.17 -21.41
C ASP A 28 -8.61 4.36 -20.12
N CYS A 29 -7.57 5.19 -20.20
CA CYS A 29 -6.69 5.57 -19.09
C CYS A 29 -6.94 7.01 -18.59
N GLY A 30 -8.08 7.62 -18.95
CA GLY A 30 -8.37 9.02 -18.66
C GLY A 30 -7.45 10.01 -19.37
N LEU A 31 -6.86 9.60 -20.49
CA LEU A 31 -6.06 10.42 -21.40
C LEU A 31 -6.95 11.01 -22.50
N PRO A 32 -6.51 12.05 -23.25
CA PRO A 32 -7.28 12.59 -24.37
C PRO A 32 -7.60 11.57 -25.48
N GLN A 33 -6.78 10.53 -25.59
CA GLN A 33 -6.92 9.45 -26.56
C GLN A 33 -6.83 8.10 -25.86
N GLU A 34 -7.54 7.11 -26.41
CA GLU A 34 -7.50 5.72 -25.96
C GLU A 34 -6.13 5.12 -26.24
N LEU A 35 -5.65 4.32 -25.29
CA LEU A 35 -4.35 3.68 -25.36
C LEU A 35 -4.47 2.27 -25.92
N LEU A 36 -3.56 1.90 -26.82
CA LEU A 36 -3.43 0.53 -27.32
C LEU A 36 -2.50 -0.28 -26.40
N LEU A 37 -3.05 -1.32 -25.79
CA LEU A 37 -2.34 -2.25 -24.91
C LEU A 37 -1.61 -3.33 -25.71
N ASP A 38 -0.51 -3.84 -25.15
CA ASP A 38 0.33 -4.90 -25.73
C ASP A 38 -0.33 -6.30 -25.78
N ARG A 39 -1.52 -6.47 -25.20
CA ARG A 39 -2.21 -7.76 -25.10
C ARG A 39 -3.72 -7.61 -25.23
N ARG A 40 -4.38 -8.71 -25.60
CA ARG A 40 -5.83 -8.80 -25.69
C ARG A 40 -6.42 -9.26 -24.36
N LEU A 41 -7.30 -8.45 -23.80
CA LEU A 41 -8.02 -8.69 -22.56
C LEU A 41 -9.53 -8.61 -22.82
N LYS A 42 -10.31 -9.24 -21.93
CA LYS A 42 -11.76 -9.09 -21.93
C LYS A 42 -12.12 -7.61 -21.71
N PRO A 43 -13.16 -7.08 -22.38
CA PRO A 43 -13.68 -5.75 -22.08
C PRO A 43 -14.13 -5.60 -20.62
N GLY A 44 -14.08 -4.38 -20.08
CA GLY A 44 -14.51 -4.06 -18.71
C GLY A 44 -13.52 -4.45 -17.61
N VAL A 45 -12.31 -4.86 -17.96
CA VAL A 45 -11.27 -5.26 -17.01
C VAL A 45 -10.43 -4.05 -16.62
N ARG A 46 -10.29 -3.83 -15.31
CA ARG A 46 -9.38 -2.83 -14.75
C ARG A 46 -7.93 -3.29 -14.90
N VAL A 47 -7.08 -2.43 -15.41
CA VAL A 47 -5.67 -2.72 -15.70
C VAL A 47 -4.75 -1.59 -15.26
N THR A 48 -3.58 -1.96 -14.76
CA THR A 48 -2.46 -1.04 -14.60
C THR A 48 -1.64 -1.05 -15.89
N VAL A 49 -1.42 0.12 -16.47
CA VAL A 49 -0.70 0.31 -17.73
C VAL A 49 0.58 1.07 -17.46
N GLU A 50 1.70 0.54 -17.94
CA GLU A 50 2.96 1.26 -18.09
C GLU A 50 2.96 1.94 -19.46
N LEU A 51 3.05 3.27 -19.47
CA LEU A 51 3.06 4.06 -20.70
C LEU A 51 4.42 3.95 -21.39
N ASP A 52 4.42 3.81 -22.71
CA ASP A 52 5.68 3.91 -23.45
C ASP A 52 6.23 5.35 -23.37
N PRO A 53 7.55 5.58 -23.25
CA PRO A 53 8.11 6.94 -23.14
C PRO A 53 7.74 7.86 -24.31
N GLU A 54 7.55 7.30 -25.50
CA GLU A 54 7.19 8.02 -26.73
C GLU A 54 5.68 8.21 -26.93
N THR A 55 4.86 7.92 -25.92
CA THR A 55 3.40 7.94 -26.04
C THR A 55 2.85 9.32 -26.43
N SER A 56 3.52 10.41 -26.03
CA SER A 56 3.09 11.79 -26.31
C SER A 56 3.31 12.23 -27.76
N THR A 57 4.16 11.54 -28.53
CA THR A 57 4.50 11.92 -29.91
C THR A 57 3.76 11.09 -30.96
N LYS A 58 3.08 10.01 -30.55
CA LYS A 58 2.39 9.09 -31.45
C LYS A 58 0.92 9.48 -31.62
N ARG A 59 0.39 9.24 -32.83
CA ARG A 59 -1.04 9.44 -33.16
C ARG A 59 -1.98 8.55 -32.34
N VAL A 60 -1.48 7.42 -31.84
CA VAL A 60 -2.20 6.53 -30.92
C VAL A 60 -1.26 6.18 -29.77
N PRO A 61 -1.60 6.52 -28.52
CA PRO A 61 -0.78 6.21 -27.37
C PRO A 61 -0.68 4.69 -27.15
N ARG A 62 0.46 4.21 -26.65
CA ARG A 62 0.75 2.78 -26.45
C ARG A 62 1.26 2.52 -25.05
N GLY A 63 1.01 1.30 -24.56
CA GLY A 63 1.52 0.89 -23.26
C GLY A 63 1.44 -0.62 -23.06
N ARG A 64 2.04 -1.06 -21.96
CA ARG A 64 2.14 -2.47 -21.58
C ARG A 64 1.35 -2.73 -20.32
N ALA A 65 0.69 -3.88 -20.25
CA ALA A 65 0.04 -4.26 -19.00
C ALA A 65 1.11 -4.58 -17.94
N ALA A 66 0.99 -3.95 -16.78
CA ALA A 66 1.89 -4.12 -15.65
C ALA A 66 1.15 -4.76 -14.47
N ALA A 67 1.92 -5.34 -13.54
CA ALA A 67 1.35 -5.77 -12.27
C ALA A 67 0.84 -4.56 -11.47
N PRO A 68 -0.27 -4.68 -10.72
CA PRO A 68 -0.75 -3.59 -9.86
C PRO A 68 0.27 -3.13 -8.80
N SER A 69 1.24 -3.97 -8.43
CA SER A 69 2.33 -3.62 -7.52
C SER A 69 3.44 -2.80 -8.18
N ALA A 70 3.53 -2.81 -9.51
CA ALA A 70 4.67 -2.30 -10.25
C ALA A 70 4.89 -0.78 -10.11
N PRO A 71 3.85 0.09 -10.04
CA PRO A 71 4.03 1.52 -9.77
C PRO A 71 4.67 1.78 -8.40
N ARG A 72 4.29 0.99 -7.38
CA ARG A 72 4.88 1.08 -6.03
C ARG A 72 6.31 0.58 -6.00
N GLU A 73 6.56 -0.59 -6.58
CA GLU A 73 7.86 -1.29 -6.48
C GLU A 73 8.95 -0.68 -7.37
N ARG A 74 8.59 -0.12 -8.54
CA ARG A 74 9.57 0.43 -9.49
C ARG A 74 9.66 1.95 -9.48
N ALA A 75 8.59 2.66 -9.09
CA ALA A 75 8.53 4.12 -9.14
C ALA A 75 8.20 4.78 -7.78
N GLY A 76 8.03 4.01 -6.70
CA GLY A 76 7.71 4.56 -5.37
C GLY A 76 6.35 5.26 -5.29
N LEU A 77 5.44 4.99 -6.23
CA LEU A 77 4.14 5.63 -6.30
C LEU A 77 3.13 4.89 -5.42
N TYR A 78 2.42 5.62 -4.56
CA TYR A 78 1.23 5.08 -3.91
C TYR A 78 0.15 4.84 -4.96
N TRP A 79 -0.31 3.59 -5.07
CA TRP A 79 -1.21 3.13 -6.13
C TRP A 79 -2.57 2.65 -5.61
N GLY A 80 -3.00 3.23 -4.49
CA GLY A 80 -4.21 2.82 -3.77
C GLY A 80 -3.98 1.58 -2.92
N TYR A 81 -5.09 0.91 -2.57
CA TYR A 81 -5.11 -0.32 -1.78
C TYR A 81 -6.05 -1.35 -2.43
N ALA A 82 -5.80 -2.63 -2.13
CA ALA A 82 -6.73 -3.70 -2.43
C ALA A 82 -7.60 -3.97 -1.19
N VAL A 83 -8.86 -4.34 -1.43
CA VAL A 83 -9.77 -4.78 -0.37
C VAL A 83 -9.89 -6.29 -0.45
N ARG A 84 -9.72 -6.96 0.69
CA ARG A 84 -9.92 -8.40 0.85
C ARG A 84 -10.91 -8.61 1.99
N LEU A 85 -11.86 -9.51 1.79
CA LEU A 85 -12.74 -9.99 2.84
C LEU A 85 -12.11 -11.24 3.46
N ALA A 86 -12.14 -11.33 4.78
CA ALA A 86 -11.73 -12.50 5.54
C ALA A 86 -12.94 -12.97 6.36
N GLY A 87 -13.20 -14.28 6.42
CA GLY A 87 -14.34 -14.84 7.15
C GLY A 87 -14.18 -14.79 8.67
N SER A 88 -12.93 -14.79 9.13
CA SER A 88 -12.52 -14.80 10.53
C SER A 88 -11.20 -14.04 10.72
N LEU A 89 -10.74 -13.89 11.96
CA LEU A 89 -9.46 -13.23 12.24
C LEU A 89 -8.29 -14.12 11.80
N GLY A 90 -8.39 -15.44 11.95
CA GLY A 90 -7.45 -16.43 11.46
C GLY A 90 -7.27 -16.35 9.95
N ASP A 91 -8.36 -16.17 9.19
CA ASP A 91 -8.31 -16.01 7.73
C ASP A 91 -7.60 -14.72 7.31
N VAL A 92 -7.48 -13.71 8.18
CA VAL A 92 -6.64 -12.54 7.91
C VAL A 92 -5.19 -12.98 7.72
N PHE A 93 -4.70 -13.90 8.54
CA PHE A 93 -3.32 -14.40 8.49
C PHE A 93 -3.15 -15.52 7.46
N ALA A 94 -4.04 -16.52 7.48
CA ALA A 94 -3.92 -17.72 6.65
C ALA A 94 -4.09 -17.44 5.14
N GLU A 95 -4.90 -16.46 4.78
CA GLU A 95 -5.14 -16.07 3.38
C GLU A 95 -4.34 -14.82 2.98
N CYS A 96 -3.09 -14.72 3.46
CA CYS A 96 -2.19 -13.65 3.07
C CYS A 96 -2.00 -13.62 1.54
N PRO A 97 -2.21 -12.47 0.87
CA PRO A 97 -2.15 -12.39 -0.61
C PRO A 97 -0.71 -12.26 -1.14
N PHE A 98 0.29 -12.21 -0.28
CA PHE A 98 1.69 -12.07 -0.71
C PHE A 98 2.27 -13.44 -1.11
N PRO A 99 3.19 -13.49 -2.10
CA PRO A 99 3.76 -14.75 -2.59
C PRO A 99 4.43 -15.61 -1.50
N GLU A 100 5.02 -14.97 -0.49
CA GLU A 100 5.65 -15.63 0.64
C GLU A 100 4.64 -16.23 1.63
N GLY A 101 3.35 -15.89 1.50
CA GLY A 101 2.26 -16.45 2.29
C GLY A 101 2.14 -15.90 3.72
N GLU A 102 2.89 -14.85 4.07
CA GLU A 102 2.89 -14.31 5.44
C GLU A 102 3.05 -12.79 5.51
N TYR A 103 2.67 -12.24 6.65
CA TYR A 103 3.05 -10.89 7.09
C TYR A 103 4.20 -11.06 8.08
N ASP A 104 5.39 -10.56 7.75
CA ASP A 104 6.61 -10.73 8.57
C ASP A 104 6.72 -9.70 9.70
N LEU A 105 5.70 -8.84 9.85
CA LEU A 105 5.46 -8.04 11.04
C LEU A 105 3.95 -7.88 11.25
N THR A 106 3.46 -8.29 12.41
CA THR A 106 2.05 -8.18 12.80
C THR A 106 1.92 -7.29 14.03
N VAL A 107 1.06 -6.27 13.93
CA VAL A 107 0.80 -5.28 14.98
C VAL A 107 -0.67 -5.32 15.33
N GLY A 108 -1.00 -5.85 16.50
CA GLY A 108 -2.33 -5.77 17.08
C GLY A 108 -2.45 -4.52 17.95
N THR A 109 -3.57 -3.81 17.85
CA THR A 109 -3.80 -2.60 18.67
C THR A 109 -4.79 -2.87 19.79
N SER A 110 -4.48 -2.39 21.01
CA SER A 110 -5.38 -2.41 22.16
C SER A 110 -5.02 -1.35 23.18
N GLU A 111 -6.01 -0.83 23.91
CA GLU A 111 -5.76 0.03 25.08
C GLU A 111 -4.91 -0.70 26.15
N ARG A 112 -4.98 -2.04 26.18
CA ARG A 112 -4.20 -2.94 27.04
C ARG A 112 -2.91 -3.43 26.36
N GLY A 113 -2.45 -2.71 25.34
CA GLY A 113 -1.19 -3.01 24.66
C GLY A 113 -0.02 -3.11 25.64
N ALA A 114 0.89 -4.05 25.39
CA ALA A 114 2.07 -4.28 26.23
C ALA A 114 3.17 -3.23 25.99
N CYS A 115 3.15 -2.53 24.85
CA CYS A 115 4.08 -1.46 24.53
C CYS A 115 3.35 -0.21 24.03
N SER A 116 4.01 0.94 24.17
CA SER A 116 3.60 2.19 23.54
C SER A 116 4.55 2.49 22.38
N LEU A 117 3.99 2.89 21.24
CA LEU A 117 4.77 3.29 20.07
C LEU A 117 5.56 4.61 20.30
N GLU A 118 5.28 5.29 21.40
CA GLU A 118 5.95 6.54 21.81
C GLU A 118 7.09 6.32 22.81
N ASP A 119 7.31 5.07 23.25
CA ASP A 119 8.36 4.75 24.21
C ASP A 119 9.74 5.12 23.67
N ALA A 120 10.57 5.73 24.51
CA ALA A 120 11.89 6.18 24.11
C ALA A 120 12.74 4.99 23.66
N GLY A 121 13.27 5.06 22.43
CA GLY A 121 14.07 3.98 21.84
C GLY A 121 13.26 2.84 21.23
N PHE A 122 11.92 2.94 21.19
CA PHE A 122 11.10 1.99 20.46
C PHE A 122 11.44 2.00 18.97
N ALA A 123 11.67 0.82 18.42
CA ALA A 123 11.97 0.63 17.01
C ALA A 123 11.25 -0.62 16.51
N LEU A 124 10.76 -0.56 15.27
CA LEU A 124 10.22 -1.75 14.60
C LEU A 124 11.36 -2.65 14.17
N PRO A 125 11.22 -3.99 14.27
CA PRO A 125 12.15 -4.90 13.62
C PRO A 125 12.12 -4.68 12.10
N PRO A 126 13.18 -5.05 11.36
CA PRO A 126 13.15 -5.03 9.90
C PRO A 126 12.03 -5.93 9.36
N PHE A 127 11.27 -5.43 8.38
CA PHE A 127 10.14 -6.15 7.80
C PHE A 127 9.96 -5.79 6.32
N LYS A 128 9.26 -6.65 5.57
CA LYS A 128 8.86 -6.40 4.18
C LYS A 128 7.36 -6.14 4.07
N ARG A 129 6.55 -6.81 4.88
CA ARG A 129 5.08 -6.87 4.84
C ARG A 129 4.51 -6.75 6.27
N ALA A 130 4.23 -5.52 6.68
CA ALA A 130 3.55 -5.28 7.95
C ALA A 130 2.01 -5.40 7.83
N LEU A 131 1.39 -5.96 8.84
CA LEU A 131 -0.06 -6.00 9.06
C LEU A 131 -0.40 -5.25 10.35
N LEU A 132 -1.24 -4.22 10.24
CA LEU A 132 -1.84 -3.53 11.39
C LEU A 132 -3.28 -4.01 11.54
N VAL A 133 -3.64 -4.53 12.71
CA VAL A 133 -4.98 -5.06 13.00
C VAL A 133 -5.64 -4.23 14.10
N LEU A 134 -6.82 -3.71 13.79
CA LEU A 134 -7.61 -2.90 14.71
C LEU A 134 -8.87 -3.66 15.16
N GLY A 135 -9.15 -3.60 16.45
CA GLY A 135 -10.37 -4.16 17.03
C GLY A 135 -11.59 -3.30 16.77
N GLY A 136 -12.77 -3.93 16.92
CA GLY A 136 -14.05 -3.24 16.96
C GLY A 136 -14.37 -2.71 18.36
N VAL A 137 -15.66 -2.49 18.64
CA VAL A 137 -16.16 -1.97 19.93
C VAL A 137 -15.73 -2.85 21.12
N HIS A 138 -15.62 -4.16 20.92
CA HIS A 138 -15.23 -5.13 21.95
C HIS A 138 -13.76 -5.56 21.84
N GLY A 139 -12.92 -4.78 21.13
CA GLY A 139 -11.52 -5.11 20.92
C GLY A 139 -11.31 -6.25 19.92
N LEU A 140 -10.07 -6.74 19.84
CA LEU A 140 -9.72 -7.90 19.01
C LEU A 140 -10.05 -9.22 19.71
N GLU A 141 -10.16 -9.17 21.03
CA GLU A 141 -10.50 -10.29 21.90
C GLU A 141 -11.84 -10.94 21.49
N ALA A 142 -12.82 -10.12 21.12
CA ALA A 142 -14.10 -10.62 20.62
C ALA A 142 -13.98 -11.36 19.27
N ALA A 143 -13.05 -10.97 18.42
CA ALA A 143 -12.81 -11.67 17.15
C ALA A 143 -12.07 -12.99 17.38
N VAL A 144 -11.13 -13.03 18.34
CA VAL A 144 -10.44 -14.26 18.75
C VAL A 144 -11.39 -15.27 19.36
N ASP A 145 -12.28 -14.83 20.26
CA ASP A 145 -13.23 -15.71 20.96
C ASP A 145 -14.25 -16.39 20.03
N GLN A 146 -14.55 -15.76 18.88
CA GLN A 146 -15.49 -16.28 17.89
C GLN A 146 -14.82 -17.11 16.79
N ASP A 147 -13.50 -17.23 16.81
CA ASP A 147 -12.73 -17.88 15.76
C ASP A 147 -12.20 -19.24 16.22
N GLU A 148 -12.90 -20.30 15.85
CA GLU A 148 -12.55 -21.68 16.21
C GLU A 148 -11.20 -22.13 15.64
N ASN A 149 -10.67 -21.45 14.62
CA ASN A 149 -9.34 -21.74 14.07
C ASN A 149 -8.22 -21.22 14.97
N LEU A 150 -8.50 -20.19 15.78
CA LEU A 150 -7.54 -19.60 16.71
C LEU A 150 -7.59 -20.36 18.03
N LYS A 151 -6.54 -21.15 18.29
CA LYS A 151 -6.37 -21.91 19.55
C LYS A 151 -5.81 -21.04 20.68
N VAL A 152 -6.32 -19.82 20.82
CA VAL A 152 -5.85 -18.83 21.79
C VAL A 152 -7.06 -18.27 22.52
N ALA A 153 -6.97 -18.14 23.84
CA ALA A 153 -8.04 -17.55 24.63
C ALA A 153 -8.08 -16.02 24.45
N ALA A 154 -9.24 -15.40 24.63
CA ALA A 154 -9.44 -13.97 24.46
C ALA A 154 -8.41 -13.11 25.25
N GLN A 155 -8.10 -13.48 26.50
CA GLN A 155 -7.09 -12.78 27.31
C GLN A 155 -5.65 -12.86 26.77
N ASP A 156 -5.39 -13.83 25.91
CA ASP A 156 -4.09 -14.11 25.31
C ASP A 156 -3.98 -13.57 23.87
N THR A 157 -4.96 -12.78 23.40
CA THR A 157 -5.02 -12.20 22.05
C THR A 157 -3.71 -11.54 21.63
N GLY A 158 -3.02 -10.85 22.55
CA GLY A 158 -1.74 -10.21 22.26
C GLY A 158 -0.65 -11.16 21.76
N LYS A 159 -0.73 -12.46 22.08
CA LYS A 159 0.22 -13.50 21.62
C LYS A 159 0.08 -13.85 20.14
N LEU A 160 -1.00 -13.41 19.48
CA LEU A 160 -1.18 -13.60 18.04
C LEU A 160 -0.33 -12.64 17.19
N PHE A 161 0.25 -11.62 17.82
CA PHE A 161 0.94 -10.53 17.15
C PHE A 161 2.40 -10.44 17.61
N ASP A 162 3.27 -10.01 16.70
CA ASP A 162 4.66 -9.67 17.05
C ASP A 162 4.70 -8.46 17.99
N LEU A 163 3.78 -7.51 17.78
CA LEU A 163 3.61 -6.33 18.60
C LEU A 163 2.16 -6.17 19.05
N TRP A 164 1.98 -6.00 20.36
CA TRP A 164 0.69 -5.69 20.97
C TRP A 164 0.73 -4.27 21.54
N ALA A 165 0.25 -3.30 20.77
CA ALA A 165 0.54 -1.89 20.99
C ALA A 165 -0.67 -1.09 21.47
N ASN A 166 -0.44 -0.19 22.44
CA ASN A 166 -1.34 0.92 22.72
C ASN A 166 -0.94 2.11 21.84
N VAL A 167 -1.84 2.51 20.95
CA VAL A 167 -1.61 3.58 19.97
C VAL A 167 -1.99 4.97 20.48
N CYS A 168 -2.65 5.06 21.64
CA CYS A 168 -3.04 6.31 22.28
C CYS A 168 -2.96 6.21 23.81
N PRO A 169 -1.73 6.16 24.39
CA PRO A 169 -1.56 6.20 25.84
C PRO A 169 -2.17 7.47 26.45
N GLY A 170 -2.84 7.34 27.59
CA GLY A 170 -3.47 8.48 28.27
C GLY A 170 -4.69 9.04 27.53
N GLN A 171 -5.37 8.22 26.72
CA GLN A 171 -6.61 8.62 26.05
C GLN A 171 -7.61 9.26 27.04
N GLY A 172 -8.16 10.41 26.66
CA GLY A 172 -9.14 11.14 27.48
C GLY A 172 -10.58 10.63 27.36
N SER A 173 -10.82 9.68 26.48
CA SER A 173 -12.10 9.00 26.30
C SER A 173 -12.04 7.58 26.85
N ARG A 174 -13.20 7.00 27.20
CA ARG A 174 -13.28 5.58 27.57
C ARG A 174 -13.00 4.67 26.37
N THR A 175 -13.36 5.11 25.18
CA THR A 175 -13.24 4.32 23.95
C THR A 175 -12.78 5.23 22.83
N ILE A 176 -11.89 4.72 21.99
CA ILE A 176 -11.52 5.30 20.70
C ILE A 176 -12.16 4.42 19.64
N ARG A 177 -12.98 4.99 18.76
CA ARG A 177 -13.64 4.22 17.70
C ARG A 177 -12.62 3.77 16.66
N THR A 178 -12.88 2.66 15.97
CA THR A 178 -11.92 2.07 15.01
C THR A 178 -11.49 3.08 13.93
N GLU A 179 -12.41 3.91 13.44
CA GLU A 179 -12.14 4.97 12.46
C GLU A 179 -11.29 6.13 13.01
N GLU A 180 -11.28 6.33 14.33
CA GLU A 180 -10.41 7.29 15.03
C GLU A 180 -9.04 6.66 15.33
N ALA A 181 -9.02 5.38 15.69
CA ALA A 181 -7.82 4.63 16.02
C ALA A 181 -6.90 4.43 14.80
N LEU A 182 -7.46 4.19 13.62
CA LEU A 182 -6.70 3.98 12.39
C LEU A 182 -5.73 5.13 12.06
N PRO A 183 -6.18 6.40 11.92
CA PRO A 183 -5.26 7.50 11.64
C PRO A 183 -4.27 7.76 12.79
N ILE A 184 -4.65 7.56 14.05
CA ILE A 184 -3.73 7.68 15.20
C ILE A 184 -2.61 6.65 15.07
N ALA A 185 -2.96 5.37 14.90
CA ALA A 185 -2.01 4.28 14.77
C ALA A 185 -1.06 4.50 13.58
N LEU A 186 -1.59 4.85 12.40
CA LEU A 186 -0.78 5.10 11.21
C LEU A 186 0.15 6.30 11.38
N ALA A 187 -0.29 7.39 12.01
CA ALA A 187 0.54 8.56 12.26
C ALA A 187 1.71 8.24 13.21
N ARG A 188 1.47 7.41 14.23
CA ARG A 188 2.50 6.96 15.18
C ARG A 188 3.46 5.96 14.57
N LEU A 189 2.98 5.05 13.72
CA LEU A 189 3.80 4.07 13.03
C LEU A 189 4.63 4.66 11.89
N LEU A 190 4.16 5.71 11.21
CA LEU A 190 4.83 6.29 10.04
C LEU A 190 6.33 6.58 10.23
N PRO A 191 6.78 7.31 11.28
CA PRO A 191 8.22 7.54 11.48
C PRO A 191 9.00 6.24 11.72
N LEU A 192 8.41 5.29 12.44
CA LEU A 192 9.02 4.00 12.76
C LEU A 192 9.16 3.11 11.51
N VAL A 193 8.11 3.07 10.69
CA VAL A 193 8.10 2.35 9.40
C VAL A 193 9.12 2.94 8.43
N ARG A 194 9.28 4.26 8.40
CA ARG A 194 10.32 4.90 7.57
C ARG A 194 11.73 4.56 8.03
N ALA A 195 11.95 4.50 9.35
CA ALA A 195 13.24 4.11 9.92
C ALA A 195 13.57 2.64 9.65
N ALA A 196 12.60 1.74 9.82
CA ALA A 196 12.79 0.30 9.61
C ALA A 196 12.80 -0.11 8.13
N GLY A 197 11.97 0.52 7.30
CA GLY A 197 11.77 0.20 5.88
C GLY A 197 12.71 0.94 4.90
N GLY A 198 13.60 1.80 5.40
CA GLY A 198 14.46 2.69 4.60
C GLY A 198 15.52 2.04 3.70
N LYS A 199 15.57 0.71 3.57
CA LYS A 199 16.50 0.01 2.66
C LYS A 199 15.91 -0.35 1.29
N GLY A 200 14.64 -0.03 1.02
CA GLY A 200 13.93 -0.47 -0.20
C GLY A 200 13.41 0.61 -1.15
N ALA A 201 13.61 1.91 -0.89
CA ALA A 201 13.17 2.97 -1.80
C ALA A 201 14.28 3.34 -2.80
N PRO A 202 14.05 3.33 -4.13
CA PRO A 202 15.00 3.88 -5.08
C PRO A 202 15.09 5.39 -4.86
N GLY A 203 16.33 5.88 -4.73
CA GLY A 203 16.65 7.23 -4.27
C GLY A 203 15.93 8.33 -5.03
N SER A 204 15.38 9.28 -4.29
CA SER A 204 15.13 10.62 -4.80
C SER A 204 16.48 11.25 -5.13
N GLY A 205 16.89 11.17 -6.40
CA GLY A 205 17.98 11.96 -6.94
C GLY A 205 17.61 13.44 -6.85
N GLY A 206 18.04 14.10 -5.78
CA GLY A 206 18.05 15.54 -5.70
C GLY A 206 18.98 16.07 -6.77
N THR A 207 18.41 16.77 -7.76
CA THR A 207 19.17 17.65 -8.66
C THR A 207 19.87 18.70 -7.80
N ALA A 208 21.18 18.53 -7.61
CA ALA A 208 22.05 19.60 -7.14
C ALA A 208 22.03 20.69 -8.22
N ALA A 209 21.48 21.85 -7.85
CA ALA A 209 21.62 23.06 -8.64
C ALA A 209 23.09 23.49 -8.59
N ASP A 210 23.73 23.48 -9.75
CA ASP A 210 25.09 23.94 -9.96
C ASP A 210 25.11 25.48 -9.87
N THR A 211 25.56 26.02 -8.73
CA THR A 211 25.86 27.45 -8.58
C THR A 211 27.30 27.68 -9.02
N ALA A 212 27.49 27.98 -10.31
CA ALA A 212 28.75 28.50 -10.81
C ALA A 212 28.95 29.95 -10.33
N SER A 213 29.88 30.12 -9.39
CA SER A 213 30.40 31.42 -8.96
C SER A 213 31.26 32.05 -10.06
N VAL A 214 30.86 33.22 -10.53
CA VAL A 214 31.69 34.11 -11.35
C VAL A 214 32.59 34.92 -10.40
N GLY A 215 33.86 34.56 -10.31
CA GLY A 215 34.96 35.49 -10.02
C GLY A 215 35.74 35.65 -11.33
N GLY A 216 36.11 36.83 -11.81
CA GLY A 216 36.50 38.03 -11.08
C GLY A 216 38.01 38.19 -11.23
N ASP A 217 38.48 38.43 -12.46
CA ASP A 217 39.86 38.81 -12.74
C ASP A 217 39.90 40.31 -13.09
N SER A 218 40.72 41.05 -12.36
CA SER A 218 41.25 42.37 -12.68
C SER A 218 42.66 42.44 -12.12
#